data_AF-A0A0B7BSJ8-F1
#
_entry.id   AF-A0A0B7BSJ8-F1
#
_cell.length_a   1.000
_cell.length_b   1.000
_cell.length_c   1.000
_cell.angle_alpha   90.00
_cell.angle_beta   90.00
_cell.angle_gamma   90.00
#
_symmetry.space_group_name_H-M   'P 1'
#
loop_
_entity.id
_entity.type
_entity.pdbx_description
1 polymer ?
#
loop_
_entity_poly.entity_id
_entity_poly.type
_entity_poly.pdbx_seq_one_letter_code
_entity_poly.pdbx_strand_id
1 'polypeptide(L)'
;SISAFLKTVLEKDDKEMKAMPLSNNTVSRRIEEMSEDIEIQLVEKLKTRKFSVQMDESTLRDSEAVLITYVIYIDKGDCAEEMLFCKSLESTTTSKDIYNWQKNYLDVKYITI
;
A
#
# COMPACT_ATOMS: atom_id res chain seq x y z
N SER A 1 -6.39 31.02 6.88
CA SER A 1 -6.33 29.55 7.07
C SER A 1 -5.62 29.21 8.37
N ILE A 2 -5.91 28.05 8.97
CA ILE A 2 -5.25 27.53 10.21
C ILE A 2 -3.72 27.59 10.12
N SER A 3 -3.16 27.37 8.92
CA SER A 3 -1.72 27.53 8.63
C SER A 3 -1.17 28.93 8.97
N ALA A 4 -1.92 30.00 8.72
CA ALA A 4 -1.48 31.36 9.05
C ALA A 4 -1.47 31.58 10.57
N PHE A 5 -2.45 31.05 11.31
CA PHE A 5 -2.51 31.15 12.76
C PHE A 5 -1.35 30.38 13.42
N LEU A 6 -1.06 29.17 12.97
CA LEU A 6 0.03 28.35 13.49
C LEU A 6 1.40 28.98 13.23
N LYS A 7 1.63 29.57 12.04
CA LYS A 7 2.86 30.31 11.73
C LYS A 7 3.05 31.53 12.64
N THR A 8 2.00 32.32 12.85
CA THR A 8 2.10 33.58 13.61
C THR A 8 2.16 33.36 15.11
N VAL A 9 1.48 32.35 15.66
CA VAL A 9 1.39 32.12 17.11
C VAL A 9 2.48 31.17 17.62
N LEU A 10 2.92 30.21 16.81
CA LEU A 10 3.92 29.21 17.24
C LEU A 10 5.31 29.47 16.66
N GLU A 11 5.48 30.45 15.76
CA GLU A 11 6.75 30.77 15.08
C GLU A 11 7.41 29.54 14.43
N LYS A 12 6.59 28.60 13.93
CA LYS A 12 7.07 27.34 13.36
C LYS A 12 7.09 27.36 11.83
N ASP A 13 8.17 26.83 11.28
CA ASP A 13 8.37 26.68 9.84
C ASP A 13 7.50 25.56 9.26
N ASP A 14 7.28 25.58 7.94
CA ASP A 14 6.37 24.65 7.24
C ASP A 14 6.71 23.16 7.45
N LYS A 15 7.98 22.83 7.70
CA LYS A 15 8.43 21.46 8.00
C LYS A 15 7.94 20.98 9.35
N GLU A 16 8.03 21.83 10.37
CA GLU A 16 7.53 21.51 11.70
C GLU A 16 6.00 21.48 11.74
N MET A 17 5.34 22.28 10.88
CA MET A 17 3.89 22.25 10.70
C MET A 17 3.38 20.91 10.14
N LYS A 18 4.13 20.29 9.22
CA LYS A 18 3.81 18.94 8.72
C LYS A 18 4.05 17.84 9.75
N ALA A 19 5.00 18.03 10.66
CA ALA A 19 5.26 17.11 11.76
C ALA A 19 4.26 17.26 12.92
N MET A 20 3.52 18.37 12.98
CA MET A 20 2.50 18.57 14.00
C MET A 20 1.32 17.61 13.77
N PRO A 21 0.87 16.90 14.82
CA PRO A 21 -0.24 15.97 14.74
C PRO A 21 -1.55 16.77 14.71
N LEU A 22 -1.91 17.30 13.54
CA LEU A 22 -3.27 17.74 13.27
C LEU A 22 -4.16 16.48 13.16
N SER A 23 -5.44 16.56 13.53
CA SER A 23 -6.28 15.35 13.69
C SER A 23 -6.31 14.47 12.44
N ASN A 24 -6.43 15.08 11.25
CA ASN A 24 -6.40 14.34 9.98
C ASN A 24 -5.03 13.72 9.69
N ASN A 25 -3.95 14.46 9.97
CA ASN A 25 -2.57 13.98 9.73
C ASN A 25 -2.21 12.81 10.66
N THR A 26 -2.78 12.81 11.88
CA THR A 26 -2.58 11.74 12.86
C THR A 26 -3.28 10.44 12.45
N VAL A 27 -4.51 10.54 11.94
CA VAL A 27 -5.26 9.36 11.49
C VAL A 27 -4.61 8.75 10.24
N SER A 28 -4.25 9.57 9.25
CA SER A 28 -3.55 9.10 8.04
C SER A 28 -2.24 8.38 8.37
N ARG A 29 -1.39 8.99 9.22
CA ARG A 29 -0.12 8.38 9.63
C ARG A 29 -0.33 7.02 10.32
N ARG A 30 -1.32 6.91 11.20
CA ARG A 30 -1.62 5.64 11.87
C ARG A 30 -2.13 4.57 10.90
N ILE A 31 -2.89 4.95 9.88
CA ILE A 31 -3.33 4.02 8.84
C ILE A 31 -2.14 3.53 8.02
N GLU A 32 -1.22 4.42 7.64
CA GLU A 32 0.01 4.05 6.92
C GLU A 32 0.87 3.10 7.75
N GLU A 33 1.14 3.43 9.02
CA GLU A 33 1.91 2.57 9.94
C GLU A 33 1.28 1.18 10.09
N MET A 34 -0.06 1.11 10.23
CA MET A 34 -0.76 -0.16 10.32
C MET A 34 -0.72 -0.94 9.00
N SER A 35 -0.82 -0.25 7.87
CA SER A 35 -0.72 -0.87 6.54
C SER A 35 0.66 -1.45 6.30
N GLU A 36 1.72 -0.74 6.69
CA GLU A 36 3.10 -1.22 6.60
C GLU A 36 3.32 -2.45 7.48
N ASP A 37 2.82 -2.44 8.72
CA ASP A 37 2.95 -3.59 9.62
C ASP A 37 2.23 -4.83 9.07
N ILE A 38 1.01 -4.68 8.56
CA ILE A 38 0.26 -5.78 7.93
C ILE A 38 1.01 -6.31 6.71
N GLU A 39 1.55 -5.42 5.86
CA GLU A 39 2.33 -5.81 4.69
C GLU A 39 3.57 -6.62 5.11
N ILE A 40 4.33 -6.15 6.10
CA ILE A 40 5.51 -6.84 6.61
C ILE A 40 5.16 -8.25 7.10
N GLN A 41 4.09 -8.38 7.90
CA GLN A 41 3.65 -9.68 8.39
C GLN A 41 3.26 -10.64 7.26
N LEU A 42 2.54 -10.15 6.25
CA LEU A 42 2.16 -10.95 5.09
C LEU A 42 3.39 -11.38 4.27
N VAL A 43 4.30 -10.45 3.98
CA VAL A 43 5.54 -10.72 3.23
C VAL A 43 6.37 -11.82 3.89
N GLU A 44 6.52 -11.78 5.22
CA GLU A 44 7.26 -12.81 5.95
C GLU A 44 6.60 -14.20 5.87
N LYS A 45 5.26 -14.26 5.85
CA LYS A 45 4.55 -15.53 5.58
C LYS A 45 4.80 -16.02 4.15
N LEU A 46 4.74 -15.14 3.16
CA LEU A 46 4.90 -15.52 1.74
C LEU A 46 6.31 -16.01 1.42
N LYS A 47 7.35 -15.52 2.11
CA LYS A 47 8.74 -15.99 1.95
C LYS A 47 8.93 -17.45 2.33
N THR A 48 8.13 -17.98 3.26
CA THR A 48 8.30 -19.32 3.82
C THR A 48 7.29 -20.34 3.30
N ARG A 49 6.33 -19.89 2.47
CA ARG A 49 5.17 -20.69 2.09
C ARG A 49 5.00 -20.70 0.59
N LYS A 50 4.34 -21.76 0.11
CA LYS A 50 3.81 -21.76 -1.26
C LYS A 50 2.50 -21.00 -1.28
N PHE A 51 2.34 -20.20 -2.32
CA PHE A 51 1.17 -19.37 -2.52
C PHE A 51 0.82 -19.31 -4.01
N SER A 52 -0.41 -18.92 -4.29
CA SER A 52 -0.88 -18.54 -5.62
C SER A 52 -1.18 -17.06 -5.63
N VAL A 53 -0.97 -16.40 -6.77
CA VAL A 53 -1.29 -14.98 -6.96
C VAL A 53 -2.53 -14.88 -7.84
N GLN A 54 -3.47 -14.02 -7.46
CA GLN A 54 -4.62 -13.65 -8.26
C GLN A 54 -4.60 -12.14 -8.47
N MET A 55 -4.73 -11.71 -9.73
CA MET A 55 -4.71 -10.31 -10.10
C MET A 55 -6.05 -9.98 -10.74
N ASP A 56 -6.69 -8.92 -10.27
CA ASP A 56 -7.97 -8.45 -10.77
C ASP A 56 -7.85 -6.97 -11.17
N GLU A 57 -8.40 -6.63 -12.33
CA GLU A 57 -8.51 -5.25 -12.79
C GLU A 57 -9.93 -4.75 -12.46
N SER A 58 -10.01 -3.83 -11.51
CA SER A 58 -11.27 -3.22 -11.08
C SER A 58 -11.35 -1.77 -11.55
N THR A 59 -12.55 -1.21 -11.60
CA THR A 59 -12.77 0.20 -11.98
C THR A 59 -13.28 0.97 -10.78
N LEU A 60 -12.56 2.03 -10.38
CA LEU A 60 -13.06 3.00 -9.40
C LEU A 60 -14.11 3.91 -10.07
N ARG A 61 -14.94 4.57 -9.24
CA ARG A 61 -16.12 5.34 -9.69
C ARG A 61 -15.85 6.43 -10.74
N ASP A 62 -14.58 6.80 -10.96
CA ASP A 62 -14.13 7.86 -11.86
C ASP A 62 -13.39 7.36 -13.13
N SER A 63 -13.60 6.10 -13.54
CA SER A 63 -12.94 5.48 -14.73
C SER A 63 -11.43 5.24 -14.57
N GLU A 64 -10.90 5.36 -13.35
CA GLU A 64 -9.55 4.92 -13.02
C GLU A 64 -9.56 3.40 -12.82
N ALA A 65 -8.79 2.70 -13.65
CA ALA A 65 -8.55 1.29 -13.48
C ALA A 65 -7.59 1.06 -12.31
N VAL A 66 -7.83 0.00 -11.54
CA VAL A 66 -7.01 -0.38 -10.40
C VAL A 66 -6.68 -1.85 -10.52
N LEU A 67 -5.40 -2.16 -10.38
CA LEU A 67 -4.91 -3.50 -10.24
C LEU A 67 -4.92 -3.89 -8.77
N ILE A 68 -5.79 -4.83 -8.43
CA ILE A 68 -5.85 -5.45 -7.11
C ILE A 68 -5.17 -6.80 -7.21
N THR A 69 -4.32 -7.15 -6.24
CA THR A 69 -3.66 -8.45 -6.23
C THR A 69 -3.81 -9.12 -4.89
N TYR A 70 -4.31 -10.35 -4.93
CA TYR A 70 -4.50 -11.24 -3.80
C TYR A 70 -3.47 -12.37 -3.84
N VAL A 71 -3.12 -12.84 -2.65
CA VAL A 71 -2.31 -14.04 -2.45
C VAL A 71 -3.11 -15.07 -1.68
N ILE A 72 -3.07 -16.30 -2.18
CA ILE A 72 -3.71 -17.45 -1.55
C ILE A 72 -2.64 -18.40 -1.07
N TYR A 73 -2.64 -18.73 0.20
CA TYR A 73 -1.62 -19.56 0.83
C TYR A 73 -2.23 -20.40 1.98
N ILE A 74 -1.52 -21.44 2.42
CA ILE A 74 -1.96 -22.22 3.58
C ILE A 74 -1.42 -21.58 4.86
N ASP A 75 -2.28 -21.26 5.82
CA ASP A 75 -1.94 -20.83 7.16
C ASP A 75 -2.56 -21.76 8.21
N LYS A 76 -1.70 -22.38 9.02
CA LYS A 76 -2.12 -23.27 10.12
C LYS A 76 -3.09 -24.39 9.71
N GLY A 77 -3.03 -24.82 8.45
CA GLY A 77 -3.87 -25.89 7.90
C GLY A 77 -5.08 -25.38 7.10
N ASP A 78 -5.38 -24.09 7.14
CA ASP A 78 -6.49 -23.48 6.43
C ASP A 78 -6.02 -22.66 5.22
N CYS A 79 -6.88 -22.55 4.22
CA CYS A 79 -6.64 -21.68 3.07
C CYS A 79 -6.90 -20.23 3.48
N ALA A 80 -5.87 -19.40 3.41
CA ALA A 80 -5.93 -17.97 3.66
C ALA A 80 -5.82 -17.20 2.34
N GLU A 81 -6.61 -16.14 2.22
CA GLU A 81 -6.58 -15.18 1.12
C GLU A 81 -6.37 -13.78 1.72
N GLU A 82 -5.31 -13.09 1.28
CA GLU A 82 -5.00 -11.74 1.74
C GLU A 82 -4.65 -10.84 0.54
N MET A 83 -5.01 -9.55 0.62
CA MET A 83 -4.63 -8.57 -0.39
C MET A 83 -3.15 -8.21 -0.23
N LEU A 84 -2.37 -8.40 -1.29
CA LEU A 84 -0.95 -8.06 -1.32
C LEU A 84 -0.72 -6.58 -1.62
N PHE A 85 -1.40 -6.07 -2.65
CA PHE A 85 -1.37 -4.64 -2.99
C PHE A 85 -2.59 -4.23 -3.82
N CYS A 86 -2.80 -2.92 -3.86
CA CYS A 86 -3.80 -2.25 -4.69
C CYS A 86 -3.10 -1.05 -5.36
N LYS A 87 -3.07 -1.03 -6.70
CA LYS A 87 -2.36 -0.03 -7.47
C LYS A 87 -3.26 0.59 -8.53
N SER A 88 -3.40 1.91 -8.51
CA SER A 88 -4.01 2.64 -9.61
C SER A 88 -3.19 2.46 -10.90
N LEU A 89 -3.90 2.14 -11.97
CA LEU A 89 -3.38 2.01 -13.32
C LEU A 89 -3.65 3.32 -14.06
N GLU A 90 -2.59 3.92 -14.59
CA GLU A 90 -2.77 5.02 -15.52
C GLU A 90 -3.36 4.48 -16.83
N SER A 91 -4.10 5.32 -17.54
CA SER A 91 -4.87 4.99 -18.76
C SER A 91 -4.11 4.24 -19.87
N THR A 92 -2.78 4.13 -19.80
CA THR A 92 -1.92 3.45 -20.79
C THR A 92 -1.06 2.34 -20.18
N THR A 93 -1.48 1.68 -19.10
CA THR A 93 -0.66 0.61 -18.50
C THR A 93 -0.74 -0.67 -19.33
N THR A 94 0.36 -1.08 -19.97
CA THR A 94 0.40 -2.34 -20.74
C THR A 94 0.56 -3.53 -19.80
N SER A 95 0.20 -4.75 -20.25
CA SER A 95 0.45 -5.97 -19.46
C SER A 95 1.92 -6.16 -19.10
N LYS A 96 2.84 -5.63 -19.92
CA LYS A 96 4.29 -5.65 -19.65
C LYS A 96 4.66 -4.75 -18.48
N ASP A 97 4.04 -3.58 -18.36
CA ASP A 97 4.27 -2.65 -17.26
C ASP A 97 3.76 -3.22 -15.94
N ILE A 98 2.58 -3.85 -15.97
CA ILE A 98 2.03 -4.59 -14.82
C ILE A 98 2.98 -5.69 -14.37
N TYR A 99 3.45 -6.53 -15.31
CA TYR A 99 4.38 -7.61 -15.01
C TYR A 99 5.70 -7.10 -14.43
N ASN A 100 6.29 -6.06 -15.04
CA ASN A 100 7.55 -5.48 -14.57
C ASN A 100 7.41 -4.88 -13.17
N TRP A 101 6.30 -4.19 -12.92
CA TRP A 101 6.02 -3.62 -11.59
C TRP A 101 5.86 -4.72 -10.55
N GLN A 102 5.09 -5.77 -10.85
CA GLN A 102 4.90 -6.91 -9.96
C GLN A 102 6.24 -7.62 -9.67
N LYS A 103 7.03 -7.87 -10.71
CA LYS A 103 8.36 -8.47 -10.57
C LYS A 103 9.25 -7.62 -9.68
N ASN A 104 9.30 -6.31 -9.91
CA ASN A 104 10.08 -5.39 -9.09
C ASN A 104 9.60 -5.37 -7.62
N TYR A 105 8.29 -5.40 -7.40
CA TYR A 105 7.72 -5.48 -6.04
C TYR A 105 8.19 -6.75 -5.31
N LEU A 106 8.07 -7.91 -5.96
CA LEU A 106 8.51 -9.19 -5.40
C LEU A 106 10.02 -9.23 -5.15
N ASP A 107 10.82 -8.72 -6.09
CA ASP A 107 12.28 -8.67 -6.00
C ASP A 107 12.71 -7.77 -4.81
N VAL A 108 12.11 -6.58 -4.66
CA VAL A 108 12.39 -5.66 -3.54
C VAL A 108 11.97 -6.24 -2.18
N LYS A 109 10.87 -6.99 -2.15
CA LYS A 109 10.37 -7.63 -0.92
C LYS A 109 11.01 -8.99 -0.66
N TYR A 110 11.92 -9.45 -1.51
CA TYR A 110 12.58 -10.75 -1.45
C TYR A 110 11.58 -11.92 -1.40
N ILE A 111 10.49 -11.82 -2.15
CA ILE A 111 9.47 -12.87 -2.28
C ILE A 111 9.79 -13.70 -3.53
N THR A 112 9.96 -15.00 -3.34
CA THR A 112 10.20 -15.95 -4.44
C THR A 112 8.91 -16.65 -4.81
N ILE A 113 8.49 -16.54 -6.08
CA ILE A 113 7.36 -17.28 -6.65
C ILE A 113 7.84 -18.66 -7.11
#